data_AF-A0A956W984-F1
#
_entry.id   AF-A0A956W984-F1
#
_cell.length_a   1.000
_cell.length_b   1.000
_cell.length_c   1.000
_cell.angle_alpha   90.00
_cell.angle_beta   90.00
_cell.angle_gamma   90.00
#
_symmetry.space_group_name_H-M   'P 1'
#
loop_
_entity.id
_entity.type
_entity.pdbx_description
1 polymer ?
#
loop_
_entity_poly.entity_id
_entity_poly.type
_entity_poly.pdbx_seq_one_letter_code
_entity_poly.pdbx_strand_id
1 'polypeptide(L)'
;MVDVNELELEALEAQQAPEDDDLDGDGSEGRTVYVDPFADGAFETDEDFVTDDGDTLPDEVQAELEALASAEFDDGNVALESALAEAQRELARQRTLTRQAVSRFRDALLAAEPDLPPDLVQGETLEEVEAAAAAARQAVQRIRERVATERPRGFPVGAPARSSERGHARGREGLSAHEKIAAGLQERLI
;
A
#
# COMPACT_ATOMS: atom_id res chain seq x y z
N MET A 1 25.76 -14.45 -31.94
CA MET A 1 24.80 -15.46 -31.47
C MET A 1 25.63 -16.57 -30.86
N VAL A 2 25.92 -16.41 -29.57
CA VAL A 2 26.70 -17.34 -28.75
C VAL A 2 25.86 -17.47 -27.49
N ASP A 3 25.02 -18.50 -27.49
CA ASP A 3 24.26 -18.95 -26.32
C ASP A 3 25.21 -19.75 -25.43
N VAL A 4 25.66 -19.13 -24.35
CA VAL A 4 26.33 -19.80 -23.25
C VAL A 4 25.98 -19.02 -21.99
N ASN A 5 24.98 -19.49 -21.23
CA ASN A 5 24.91 -19.47 -19.76
C ASN A 5 23.48 -19.78 -19.28
N GLU A 6 23.01 -21.00 -19.57
CA GLU A 6 21.73 -21.52 -19.06
C GLU A 6 21.89 -22.84 -18.27
N LEU A 7 23.10 -23.23 -17.85
CA LEU A 7 23.34 -24.56 -17.26
C LEU A 7 24.23 -24.63 -16.00
N GLU A 8 24.37 -23.55 -15.20
CA GLU A 8 25.18 -23.61 -13.96
C GLU A 8 24.56 -22.95 -12.71
N LEU A 9 23.23 -22.80 -12.62
CA LEU A 9 22.59 -22.27 -11.39
C LEU A 9 21.47 -23.15 -10.80
N GLU A 10 21.34 -24.41 -11.23
CA GLU A 10 20.40 -25.40 -10.66
C GLU A 10 21.07 -26.43 -9.72
N ALA A 11 22.31 -26.20 -9.26
CA ALA A 11 23.05 -27.16 -8.42
C ALA A 11 23.26 -26.74 -6.94
N LEU A 12 22.49 -25.77 -6.43
CA LEU A 12 22.52 -25.37 -5.01
C LEU A 12 21.15 -25.50 -4.33
N GLU A 13 20.33 -26.43 -4.80
CA GLU A 13 19.13 -26.92 -4.12
C GLU A 13 19.43 -28.34 -3.60
N ALA A 14 19.94 -28.44 -2.37
CA ALA A 14 19.78 -29.58 -1.43
C ALA A 14 20.92 -29.63 -0.40
N GLN A 15 20.89 -28.76 0.61
CA GLN A 15 21.40 -29.07 1.96
C GLN A 15 21.20 -27.87 2.90
N GLN A 16 20.07 -27.84 3.59
CA GLN A 16 19.91 -27.53 5.03
C GLN A 16 18.46 -27.18 5.29
N ALA A 17 17.68 -28.19 5.66
CA ALA A 17 16.54 -27.99 6.52
C ALA A 17 17.08 -27.72 7.94
N PRO A 18 16.82 -26.58 8.57
CA PRO A 18 16.93 -26.48 10.01
C PRO A 18 15.72 -27.16 10.64
N GLU A 19 16.04 -27.96 11.65
CA GLU A 19 15.13 -28.75 12.47
C GLU A 19 14.12 -27.86 13.19
N ASP A 20 12.94 -28.42 13.43
CA ASP A 20 11.94 -27.89 14.34
C ASP A 20 12.56 -27.78 15.76
N ASP A 21 13.10 -26.62 16.09
CA ASP A 21 13.48 -26.27 17.46
C ASP A 21 12.22 -25.78 18.19
N ASP A 22 11.65 -26.68 18.99
CA ASP A 22 10.64 -26.43 20.00
C ASP A 22 11.16 -25.38 21.01
N LEU A 23 11.00 -24.10 20.68
CA LEU A 23 11.19 -23.00 21.62
C LEU A 23 9.93 -22.84 22.48
N ASP A 24 9.74 -23.77 23.42
CA ASP A 24 9.02 -23.52 24.67
C ASP A 24 9.85 -22.53 25.52
N GLY A 25 9.94 -21.29 25.03
CA GLY A 25 10.56 -20.16 25.72
C GLY A 25 9.60 -19.63 26.77
N ASP A 26 9.68 -20.20 27.96
CA ASP A 26 9.19 -19.64 29.21
C ASP A 26 9.48 -18.12 29.26
N GLY A 27 8.40 -17.34 29.15
CA GLY A 27 8.40 -15.89 29.22
C GLY A 27 8.62 -15.37 30.64
N SER A 28 9.66 -15.84 31.32
CA SER A 28 10.11 -15.29 32.60
C SER A 28 11.25 -14.29 32.39
N GLU A 29 10.83 -13.05 32.14
CA GLU A 29 11.39 -11.86 32.79
C GLU A 29 12.93 -11.73 32.85
N GLY A 30 13.59 -11.89 31.71
CA GLY A 30 14.92 -11.32 31.50
C GLY A 30 14.84 -9.80 31.35
N ARG A 31 14.38 -9.09 32.38
CA ARG A 31 14.57 -7.63 32.50
C ARG A 31 16.07 -7.42 32.61
N THR A 32 16.74 -7.29 31.47
CA THR A 32 18.09 -6.74 31.42
C THR A 32 17.95 -5.34 31.97
N VAL A 33 18.25 -5.20 33.26
CA VAL A 33 18.50 -3.90 33.86
C VAL A 33 19.72 -3.42 33.10
N TYR A 34 19.48 -2.59 32.09
CA TYR A 34 20.52 -1.75 31.52
C TYR A 34 20.96 -0.84 32.66
N VAL A 35 21.95 -1.31 33.41
CA VAL A 35 22.68 -0.50 34.37
C VAL A 35 23.46 0.45 33.50
N ASP A 36 22.92 1.65 33.31
CA ASP A 36 23.63 2.74 32.68
C ASP A 36 24.92 2.97 33.49
N PRO A 37 26.10 2.64 32.95
CA PRO A 37 27.35 2.75 33.69
C PRO A 37 27.71 4.22 34.00
N PHE A 38 26.91 5.18 33.51
CA PHE A 38 27.10 6.62 33.71
C PHE A 38 26.06 7.24 34.66
N ALA A 39 25.12 6.47 35.22
CA ALA A 39 24.04 7.02 36.04
C ALA A 39 24.49 7.48 37.45
N ASP A 40 25.62 6.98 37.96
CA ASP A 40 26.24 7.51 39.17
C ASP A 40 27.33 8.53 38.79
N GLY A 41 26.90 9.78 38.67
CA GLY A 41 27.72 10.95 38.35
C GLY A 41 28.76 11.29 39.41
N ALA A 42 29.83 10.50 39.48
CA ALA A 42 31.06 10.82 40.21
C ALA A 42 32.28 10.15 39.55
N PHE A 43 32.43 10.28 38.23
CA PHE A 43 33.77 10.27 37.66
C PHE A 43 34.32 11.69 37.81
N GLU A 44 34.90 11.97 38.98
CA GLU A 44 35.89 13.04 39.11
C GLU A 44 37.10 12.59 38.26
N THR A 45 37.07 12.90 36.97
CA THR A 45 38.24 12.77 36.10
C THR A 45 39.22 13.89 36.42
N ASP A 46 39.84 13.79 37.60
CA ASP A 46 41.10 14.46 37.94
C ASP A 46 42.22 13.41 37.99
N GLU A 47 42.20 12.44 37.07
CA GLU A 47 43.35 11.56 36.83
C GLU A 47 44.14 12.13 35.66
N ASP A 48 44.95 13.14 35.96
CA ASP A 48 46.21 13.32 35.25
C ASP A 48 46.85 11.92 35.18
N PHE A 49 47.05 11.40 33.97
CA PHE A 49 47.71 10.12 33.74
C PHE A 49 49.17 10.23 34.23
N VAL A 50 49.36 10.06 35.54
CA VAL A 50 50.66 10.08 36.17
C VAL A 50 51.36 8.79 35.79
N THR A 51 52.48 8.91 35.07
CA THR A 51 53.37 7.77 34.84
C THR A 51 53.85 7.20 36.18
N ASP A 52 54.31 5.95 36.23
CA ASP A 52 54.80 5.28 37.46
C ASP A 52 55.87 6.08 38.24
N ASP A 53 56.46 7.12 37.60
CA ASP A 53 57.47 8.03 38.14
C ASP A 53 56.95 9.43 38.59
N GLY A 54 55.65 9.76 38.45
CA GLY A 54 55.13 11.05 38.92
C GLY A 54 55.16 12.20 37.91
N ASP A 55 55.78 12.00 36.74
CA ASP A 55 56.00 13.04 35.74
C ASP A 55 54.86 13.05 34.70
N THR A 56 54.31 14.24 34.45
CA THR A 56 53.35 14.50 33.36
C THR A 56 54.04 14.32 32.02
N LEU A 57 53.30 13.84 31.01
CA LEU A 57 53.83 13.74 29.66
C LEU A 57 54.35 15.11 29.20
N PRO A 58 55.45 15.18 28.43
CA PRO A 58 55.90 16.45 27.86
C PRO A 58 54.78 17.09 27.03
N ASP A 59 54.57 18.40 27.16
CA ASP A 59 53.53 19.16 26.45
C ASP A 59 53.49 18.87 24.93
N GLU A 60 54.65 18.60 24.34
CA GLU A 60 54.80 18.24 22.92
C GLU A 60 54.12 16.90 22.59
N VAL A 61 54.28 15.89 23.44
CA VAL A 61 53.67 14.56 23.27
C VAL A 61 52.17 14.63 23.51
N GLN A 62 51.72 15.44 24.47
CA GLN A 62 50.31 15.65 24.74
C GLN A 62 49.61 16.33 23.55
N ALA A 63 50.20 17.38 23.00
CA ALA A 63 49.66 18.06 21.82
C ALA A 63 49.62 17.14 20.58
N GLU A 64 50.62 16.27 20.40
CA GLU A 64 50.65 15.29 19.31
C GLU A 64 49.53 14.23 19.47
N LEU A 65 49.32 13.74 20.69
CA LEU A 65 48.24 12.79 20.99
C LEU A 65 46.86 13.40 20.78
N GLU A 66 46.63 14.65 21.20
CA GLU A 66 45.37 15.35 20.99
C GLU A 66 45.10 15.61 19.51
N ALA A 67 46.13 15.96 18.74
CA ALA A 67 46.03 16.12 17.29
C ALA A 67 45.70 14.80 16.57
N LEU A 68 46.32 13.69 17.00
CA LEU A 68 46.02 12.37 16.46
C LEU A 68 44.61 11.91 16.82
N ALA A 69 44.21 12.08 18.08
CA ALA A 69 42.88 11.72 18.55
C ALA A 69 41.80 12.51 17.80
N SER A 70 41.94 13.84 17.69
CA SER A 70 40.98 14.67 16.95
C SER A 70 40.89 14.27 15.48
N ALA A 71 42.02 14.02 14.81
CA ALA A 71 42.02 13.55 13.43
C ALA A 71 41.31 12.19 13.26
N GLU A 72 41.56 11.22 14.16
CA GLU A 72 40.92 9.91 14.11
C GLU A 72 39.40 10.00 14.37
N PHE A 73 38.98 10.85 15.33
CA PHE A 73 37.56 11.11 15.59
C PHE A 73 36.87 11.77 14.40
N ASP A 74 37.51 12.75 13.76
CA ASP A 74 36.97 13.43 12.59
C ASP A 74 36.82 12.47 11.40
N ASP A 75 37.84 11.65 11.12
CA ASP A 75 37.80 10.63 10.06
C ASP A 75 36.71 9.58 10.34
N GLY A 76 36.60 9.12 11.60
CA GLY A 76 35.56 8.18 12.03
C GLY A 76 34.15 8.74 11.87
N ASN A 77 33.95 10.00 12.23
CA ASN A 77 32.66 10.69 12.06
C ASN A 77 32.29 10.83 10.58
N VAL A 78 33.24 11.23 9.72
CA VAL A 78 33.01 11.33 8.27
C VAL A 78 32.64 9.96 7.66
N ALA A 79 33.33 8.89 8.07
CA ALA A 79 33.00 7.54 7.61
C ALA A 79 31.60 7.10 8.05
N LEU A 80 31.24 7.36 9.31
CA LEU A 80 29.93 7.02 9.86
C LEU A 80 28.80 7.79 9.18
N GLU A 81 28.97 9.11 8.97
CA GLU A 81 28.02 9.96 8.26
C GLU A 81 27.81 9.49 6.82
N SER A 82 28.90 9.13 6.13
CA SER A 82 28.83 8.57 4.78
C SER A 82 28.06 7.25 4.74
N ALA A 83 28.34 6.33 5.66
CA ALA A 83 27.65 5.05 5.75
C ALA A 83 26.15 5.21 6.05
N LEU A 84 25.81 6.13 6.96
CA LEU A 84 24.42 6.45 7.28
C LEU A 84 23.69 7.05 6.07
N ALA A 85 24.33 7.97 5.34
CA ALA A 85 23.77 8.56 4.14
C ALA A 85 23.55 7.53 3.02
N GLU A 86 24.45 6.54 2.90
CA GLU A 86 24.30 5.44 1.95
C GLU A 86 23.14 4.50 2.33
N ALA A 87 23.07 4.09 3.60
CA ALA A 87 21.99 3.24 4.11
C ALA A 87 20.61 3.91 3.92
N GLN A 88 20.51 5.22 4.16
CA GLN A 88 19.28 5.98 3.93
C GLN A 88 18.88 6.02 2.46
N ARG A 89 19.85 6.20 1.55
CA ARG A 89 19.60 6.16 0.09
C ARG A 89 19.10 4.79 -0.35
N GLU A 90 19.69 3.72 0.16
CA GLU A 90 19.27 2.36 -0.17
C GLU A 90 17.86 2.06 0.35
N LEU A 91 17.56 2.42 1.60
CA LEU A 91 16.24 2.24 2.20
C LEU A 91 15.16 3.04 1.44
N ALA A 92 15.46 4.26 0.99
CA ALA A 92 14.56 5.04 0.15
C ALA A 92 14.32 4.39 -1.24
N ARG A 93 15.36 3.79 -1.82
CA ARG A 93 15.27 3.03 -3.09
C ARG A 93 14.37 1.81 -2.92
N GLN A 94 14.60 1.00 -1.90
CA GLN A 94 13.82 -0.20 -1.59
C GLN A 94 12.34 0.15 -1.39
N ARG A 95 12.03 1.17 -0.57
CA ARG A 95 10.65 1.63 -0.38
C ARG A 95 9.97 2.09 -1.67
N THR A 96 10.73 2.67 -2.59
CA THR A 96 10.19 3.08 -3.89
C THR A 96 9.90 1.86 -4.77
N LEU A 97 10.81 0.88 -4.81
CA LEU A 97 10.60 -0.37 -5.53
C LEU A 97 9.40 -1.16 -4.98
N THR A 98 9.27 -1.29 -3.66
CA THR A 98 8.14 -1.98 -3.02
C THR A 98 6.81 -1.32 -3.38
N ARG A 99 6.70 0.01 -3.26
CA ARG A 99 5.48 0.74 -3.66
C ARG A 99 5.14 0.55 -5.14
N GLN A 100 6.15 0.57 -6.03
CA GLN A 100 5.94 0.30 -7.45
C GLN A 100 5.47 -1.14 -7.70
N ALA A 101 6.03 -2.12 -6.99
CA ALA A 101 5.64 -3.51 -7.10
C ALA A 101 4.18 -3.72 -6.66
N VAL A 102 3.78 -3.16 -5.52
CA VAL A 102 2.40 -3.23 -5.02
C VAL A 102 1.42 -2.54 -5.97
N SER A 103 1.79 -1.38 -6.54
CA SER A 103 0.96 -0.72 -7.55
C SER A 103 0.75 -1.60 -8.78
N ARG A 104 1.82 -2.18 -9.32
CA ARG A 104 1.74 -3.07 -10.49
C ARG A 104 0.94 -4.33 -10.20
N PHE A 105 1.07 -4.89 -9.00
CA PHE A 105 0.28 -6.04 -8.56
C PHE A 105 -1.21 -5.70 -8.54
N ARG A 106 -1.57 -4.54 -7.98
CA ARG A 106 -2.96 -4.06 -7.97
C ARG A 106 -3.50 -3.89 -9.39
N ASP A 107 -2.73 -3.27 -10.28
CA ASP A 107 -3.13 -3.08 -11.68
C ASP A 107 -3.32 -4.42 -12.40
N ALA A 108 -2.44 -5.39 -12.18
CA ALA A 108 -2.56 -6.73 -12.74
C ALA A 108 -3.79 -7.47 -12.20
N LEU A 109 -4.09 -7.33 -10.91
CA LEU A 109 -5.27 -7.92 -10.28
C LEU A 109 -6.56 -7.34 -10.86
N LEU A 110 -6.64 -6.02 -11.02
CA LEU A 110 -7.79 -5.35 -11.62
C LEU A 110 -7.95 -5.68 -13.11
N ALA A 111 -6.85 -5.90 -13.84
CA ALA A 111 -6.88 -6.36 -15.22
C ALA A 111 -7.38 -7.82 -15.34
N ALA A 112 -7.03 -8.68 -14.38
CA ALA A 112 -7.49 -10.07 -14.34
C ALA A 112 -8.97 -10.18 -13.93
N GLU A 113 -9.44 -9.30 -13.05
CA GLU A 113 -10.82 -9.29 -12.53
C GLU A 113 -11.51 -7.93 -12.74
N PRO A 114 -11.96 -7.62 -13.97
CA PRO A 114 -12.56 -6.30 -14.29
C PRO A 114 -13.91 -6.04 -13.61
N ASP A 115 -14.53 -7.07 -13.03
CA ASP A 115 -15.76 -6.95 -12.24
C ASP A 115 -15.50 -6.30 -10.85
N LEU A 116 -14.24 -6.22 -10.41
CA LEU A 116 -13.88 -5.63 -9.12
C LEU A 116 -13.76 -4.10 -9.21
N PRO A 117 -14.44 -3.35 -8.33
CA PRO A 117 -14.28 -1.90 -8.27
C PRO A 117 -12.86 -1.52 -7.81
N PRO A 118 -12.15 -0.63 -8.53
CA PRO A 118 -10.80 -0.21 -8.17
C PRO A 118 -10.76 0.50 -6.80
N ASP A 119 -11.84 1.21 -6.44
CA ASP A 119 -11.96 1.93 -5.18
C ASP A 119 -11.96 1.00 -3.95
N LEU A 120 -12.28 -0.29 -4.12
CA LEU A 120 -12.32 -1.27 -3.03
C LEU A 120 -11.01 -2.04 -2.84
N VAL A 121 -10.09 -1.96 -3.79
CA VAL A 121 -8.80 -2.67 -3.75
C VAL A 121 -7.71 -1.66 -3.36
N GLN A 122 -7.63 -1.34 -2.07
CA GLN A 122 -6.66 -0.40 -1.49
C GLN A 122 -5.68 -1.15 -0.57
N GLY A 123 -4.46 -0.61 -0.42
CA GLY A 123 -3.42 -1.18 0.45
C GLY A 123 -2.02 -0.70 0.06
N GLU A 124 -1.13 -0.57 1.04
CA GLU A 124 0.27 -0.20 0.85
C GLU A 124 1.19 -1.42 0.75
N THR A 125 0.77 -2.56 1.29
CA THR A 125 1.48 -3.84 1.19
C THR A 125 0.74 -4.84 0.28
N LEU A 126 1.41 -5.94 -0.06
CA LEU A 126 0.83 -7.00 -0.89
C LEU A 126 -0.35 -7.67 -0.17
N GLU A 127 -0.16 -7.97 1.12
CA GLU A 127 -1.13 -8.65 1.97
C GLU A 127 -2.40 -7.80 2.15
N GLU A 128 -2.24 -6.48 2.33
CA GLU A 128 -3.36 -5.55 2.42
C GLU A 128 -4.17 -5.53 1.12
N VAL A 129 -3.49 -5.48 -0.04
CA VAL A 129 -4.15 -5.50 -1.34
C VAL A 129 -4.89 -6.81 -1.58
N GLU A 130 -4.30 -7.95 -1.20
CA GLU A 130 -4.96 -9.26 -1.30
C GLU A 130 -6.18 -9.38 -0.40
N ALA A 131 -6.07 -8.93 0.86
CA ALA A 131 -7.18 -8.91 1.81
C ALA A 131 -8.31 -7.99 1.32
N ALA A 132 -7.98 -6.81 0.80
CA ALA A 132 -8.93 -5.87 0.24
C ALA A 132 -9.63 -6.46 -1.00
N ALA A 133 -8.88 -7.11 -1.90
CA ALA A 133 -9.44 -7.80 -3.05
C ALA A 133 -10.40 -8.92 -2.63
N ALA A 134 -10.03 -9.73 -1.64
CA ALA A 134 -10.91 -10.78 -1.10
C ALA A 134 -12.21 -10.20 -0.51
N ALA A 135 -12.12 -9.11 0.25
CA ALA A 135 -13.28 -8.41 0.79
C ALA A 135 -14.17 -7.82 -0.31
N ALA A 136 -13.56 -7.21 -1.33
CA ALA A 136 -14.25 -6.65 -2.49
C ALA A 136 -15.02 -7.73 -3.27
N ARG A 137 -14.41 -8.89 -3.52
CA ARG A 137 -15.09 -10.03 -4.16
C ARG A 137 -16.34 -10.44 -3.39
N GLN A 138 -16.24 -10.56 -2.06
CA GLN A 138 -17.39 -10.91 -1.22
C GLN A 138 -18.50 -9.87 -1.30
N ALA A 139 -18.16 -8.58 -1.26
CA ALA A 139 -19.13 -7.49 -1.37
C ALA A 139 -19.85 -7.52 -2.73
N VAL A 140 -19.11 -7.68 -3.83
CA VAL A 140 -19.66 -7.77 -5.19
C VAL A 140 -20.60 -8.98 -5.31
N GLN A 141 -20.22 -10.14 -4.77
CA GLN A 141 -21.10 -11.32 -4.77
C GLN A 141 -22.41 -11.06 -4.04
N ARG A 142 -22.36 -10.51 -2.82
CA ARG A 142 -23.58 -10.18 -2.05
C ARG A 142 -24.48 -9.18 -2.78
N ILE A 143 -23.89 -8.17 -3.44
CA ILE A 143 -24.65 -7.20 -4.24
C ILE A 143 -25.31 -7.91 -5.43
N ARG A 144 -24.58 -8.77 -6.13
CA ARG A 144 -25.11 -9.54 -7.27
C ARG A 144 -26.27 -10.44 -6.86
N GLU A 145 -26.16 -11.13 -5.72
CA GLU A 145 -27.25 -11.94 -5.15
C GLU A 145 -28.47 -11.10 -4.81
N ARG A 146 -28.27 -9.95 -4.16
CA ARG A 146 -29.35 -9.05 -3.79
C ARG A 146 -30.07 -8.49 -5.01
N VAL A 147 -29.33 -8.03 -6.02
CA VAL A 147 -29.90 -7.53 -7.28
C VAL A 147 -30.63 -8.64 -8.06
N ALA A 148 -30.10 -9.87 -8.05
CA ALA A 148 -30.77 -11.02 -8.66
C ALA A 148 -32.10 -11.34 -7.96
N THR A 149 -32.16 -11.17 -6.64
CA THR A 149 -33.37 -11.41 -5.83
C THR A 149 -34.38 -10.26 -5.94
N GLU A 150 -33.90 -9.01 -6.06
CA GLU A 150 -34.72 -7.80 -6.20
C GLU A 150 -35.18 -7.55 -7.64
N ARG A 151 -34.74 -8.32 -8.64
CA ARG A 151 -35.30 -8.24 -10.00
C ARG A 151 -36.81 -8.46 -9.93
N PRO A 152 -37.66 -7.46 -10.25
CA PRO A 152 -39.09 -7.65 -10.24
C PRO A 152 -39.41 -8.74 -11.27
N ARG A 153 -40.13 -9.78 -10.83
CA ARG A 153 -40.76 -10.77 -11.71
C ARG A 153 -41.63 -10.01 -12.71
N GLY A 154 -41.12 -9.81 -13.93
CA GLY A 154 -41.83 -9.20 -15.05
C GLY A 154 -42.55 -7.89 -14.71
N PHE A 155 -42.10 -6.77 -15.28
CA PHE A 155 -43.08 -5.74 -15.60
C PHE A 155 -44.23 -6.44 -16.35
N PRO A 156 -45.49 -6.36 -15.90
CA PRO A 156 -46.57 -6.94 -16.66
C PRO A 156 -46.51 -6.32 -18.05
N VAL A 157 -46.26 -7.17 -19.05
CA VAL A 157 -46.20 -6.84 -20.50
C VAL A 157 -47.60 -6.44 -21.02
N GLY A 158 -48.45 -5.94 -20.13
CA GLY A 158 -49.88 -5.74 -20.28
C GLY A 158 -50.32 -4.34 -19.89
N ALA A 159 -49.42 -3.36 -19.80
CA ALA A 159 -49.86 -2.03 -20.19
C ALA A 159 -50.19 -2.17 -21.69
N PRO A 160 -51.47 -2.15 -22.12
CA PRO A 160 -51.75 -2.18 -23.53
C PRO A 160 -50.92 -1.06 -24.12
N ALA A 161 -50.07 -1.39 -25.10
CA ALA A 161 -49.55 -0.39 -26.01
C ALA A 161 -50.75 0.49 -26.32
N ARG A 162 -50.68 1.80 -26.00
CA ARG A 162 -51.76 2.72 -26.35
C ARG A 162 -52.01 2.43 -27.81
N SER A 163 -53.11 1.72 -28.06
CA SER A 163 -53.56 1.46 -29.40
C SER A 163 -53.80 2.88 -29.87
N SER A 164 -52.90 3.39 -30.70
CA SER A 164 -53.37 4.12 -31.86
C SER A 164 -54.29 3.12 -32.54
N GLU A 165 -55.55 3.21 -32.15
CA GLU A 165 -56.62 2.32 -32.52
C GLU A 165 -56.59 2.14 -34.02
N ARG A 166 -56.81 0.91 -34.46
CA ARG A 166 -57.38 0.70 -35.77
C ARG A 166 -58.64 1.58 -35.86
N GLY A 167 -58.55 2.62 -36.67
CA GLY A 167 -59.69 3.22 -37.36
C GLY A 167 -60.53 4.21 -36.55
N HIS A 168 -60.37 5.49 -36.91
CA HIS A 168 -61.40 6.53 -36.83
C HIS A 168 -61.68 7.20 -35.48
N ALA A 169 -60.72 7.95 -34.98
CA ALA A 169 -61.04 9.30 -34.52
C ALA A 169 -60.27 10.26 -35.43
N ARG A 170 -60.98 10.98 -36.30
CA ARG A 170 -60.43 12.13 -37.02
C ARG A 170 -59.94 13.11 -35.97
N GLY A 171 -58.68 12.98 -35.58
CA GLY A 171 -58.03 13.92 -34.70
C GLY A 171 -58.21 15.29 -35.32
N ARG A 172 -58.76 16.23 -34.53
CA ARG A 172 -58.91 17.63 -34.89
C ARG A 172 -57.55 18.28 -35.28
N GLU A 173 -56.46 17.54 -35.15
CA GLU A 173 -55.06 17.88 -35.43
C GLU A 173 -54.80 18.33 -36.88
N GLY A 174 -55.68 18.04 -37.84
CA GLY A 174 -55.57 18.53 -39.22
C GLY A 174 -56.52 19.67 -39.62
N LEU A 175 -57.45 20.06 -38.74
CA LEU A 175 -58.45 21.08 -39.06
C LEU A 175 -57.91 22.48 -38.80
N SER A 176 -58.21 23.40 -39.71
CA SER A 176 -57.94 24.83 -39.50
C SER A 176 -58.72 25.34 -38.28
N ALA A 177 -58.26 26.46 -37.71
CA ALA A 177 -58.92 27.06 -36.54
C ALA A 177 -60.43 27.31 -36.80
N HIS A 178 -60.78 27.70 -38.02
CA HIS A 178 -62.18 27.95 -38.41
C HIS A 178 -63.02 26.67 -38.43
N GLU A 179 -62.49 25.57 -38.97
CA GLU A 179 -63.19 24.28 -39.03
C GLU A 179 -63.37 23.63 -37.65
N LYS A 180 -62.41 23.83 -36.74
CA LYS A 180 -62.55 23.39 -35.34
C LYS A 180 -63.70 24.11 -34.63
N ILE A 181 -63.83 25.42 -34.85
CA ILE A 181 -64.88 26.24 -34.26
C ILE A 181 -66.25 25.83 -34.81
N ALA A 182 -66.36 25.61 -36.13
CA ALA A 182 -67.59 25.16 -36.76
C ALA A 182 -68.05 23.79 -36.25
N ALA A 183 -67.12 22.84 -36.13
CA ALA A 183 -67.42 21.51 -35.59
C ALA A 183 -67.89 21.57 -34.13
N GLY A 184 -67.26 22.40 -33.29
CA GLY A 184 -67.68 22.59 -31.90
C GLY A 184 -69.04 23.27 -31.74
N LEU A 185 -69.43 24.16 -32.65
CA LEU A 185 -70.75 24.80 -32.65
C LEU A 185 -71.87 23.85 -33.08
N GLN A 186 -71.60 22.94 -34.01
CA GLN A 186 -72.56 21.92 -34.44
C GLN A 186 -72.81 20.85 -33.37
N GLU A 187 -71.77 20.45 -32.63
CA GLU A 187 -71.90 19.50 -31.50
C GLU A 187 -72.73 20.07 -30.34
N ARG A 188 -72.84 21.39 -30.20
CA ARG A 188 -73.59 22.06 -29.12
C ARG A 188 -75.06 22.33 -29.45
N LEU A 189 -75.46 22.12 -30.71
CA LEU A 189 -76.82 22.34 -31.21
C LEU A 189 -77.67 21.05 -31.28
N ILE A 190 -77.13 19.95 -30.75
CA ILE A 190 -77.82 18.67 -30.49
C ILE A 190 -77.87 18.49 -28.97
#